data_AF-A0A3P1XVV9-F1
#
_entry.id   AF-A0A3P1XVV9-F1
#
_cell.length_a   1.000
_cell.length_b   1.000
_cell.length_c   1.000
_cell.angle_alpha   90.00
_cell.angle_beta   90.00
_cell.angle_gamma   90.00
#
_symmetry.space_group_name_H-M   'P 1'
#
loop_
_entity.id
_entity.type
_entity.pdbx_description
1 polymer ?
#
loop_
_entity_poly.entity_id
_entity_poly.type
_entity_poly.pdbx_seq_one_letter_code
_entity_poly.pdbx_strand_id
1 'polypeptide(L)'
;MKKTKRNLAASMLCVLLIIAWGTSCGGTQKEQADGEEKAATFVYEIEDIFQLKDNGVVVVGEVLDGKLKVGDKVNYYDSVGDKIFVCTVSAIEQPPQTGLKEASAEGEHTHYAFMIENKGKTDFEIKGYLVKGDLHKWLAQEE
;
A
#
# COMPACT_ATOMS: atom_id res chain seq x y z
N MET A 1 39.93 18.94 -24.39
CA MET A 1 40.72 18.57 -23.19
C MET A 1 41.32 19.82 -22.57
N LYS A 2 40.83 20.27 -21.40
CA LYS A 2 41.51 21.21 -20.49
C LYS A 2 40.99 20.94 -19.08
N LYS A 3 41.86 20.42 -18.21
CA LYS A 3 41.65 20.22 -16.77
C LYS A 3 41.98 21.54 -16.07
N THR A 4 41.12 22.02 -15.16
CA THR A 4 41.59 22.91 -14.07
C THR A 4 40.76 22.79 -12.79
N LYS A 5 41.39 22.15 -11.81
CA LYS A 5 41.44 22.38 -10.35
C LYS A 5 40.15 22.52 -9.51
N ARG A 6 40.05 21.58 -8.56
CA ARG A 6 39.32 21.65 -7.29
C ARG A 6 39.92 22.73 -6.38
N ASN A 7 39.09 23.39 -5.58
CA ASN A 7 39.48 23.98 -4.30
C ASN A 7 38.37 23.74 -3.28
N LEU A 8 38.72 23.06 -2.18
CA LEU A 8 38.00 23.09 -0.92
C LEU A 8 38.32 24.42 -0.22
N ALA A 9 37.31 25.06 0.35
CA ALA A 9 37.49 25.94 1.51
C ALA A 9 36.20 25.90 2.34
N ALA A 10 36.33 25.33 3.54
CA ALA A 10 35.36 25.47 4.61
C ALA A 10 35.40 26.91 5.14
N SER A 11 34.24 27.50 5.44
CA SER A 11 34.15 28.55 6.45
C SER A 11 32.73 28.65 7.01
N MET A 12 32.58 28.02 8.17
CA MET A 12 31.75 28.41 9.30
C MET A 12 31.35 29.90 9.28
N LEU A 13 30.04 30.20 9.32
CA LEU A 13 29.53 31.40 9.97
C LEU A 13 28.08 31.19 10.42
N CYS A 14 27.89 31.19 11.74
CA CYS A 14 26.60 31.33 12.39
C CYS A 14 25.95 32.65 11.96
N VAL A 15 24.70 32.61 11.49
CA VAL A 15 23.80 33.76 11.55
C VAL A 15 22.49 33.29 12.15
N LEU A 16 22.41 33.38 13.48
CA LEU A 16 21.16 33.59 14.19
C LEU A 16 20.71 35.02 13.89
N LEU A 17 19.58 35.18 13.21
CA LEU A 17 18.78 36.40 13.30
C LEU A 17 17.32 36.02 13.49
N ILE A 18 16.88 36.26 14.72
CA ILE A 18 15.50 36.33 15.20
C ILE A 18 14.81 37.53 14.53
N ILE A 19 13.47 37.59 14.66
CA ILE A 19 12.50 38.69 14.45
C ILE A 19 11.61 38.35 13.24
N ALA A 20 10.28 38.22 13.33
CA ALA A 20 9.34 39.06 14.05
C ALA A 20 8.06 38.30 14.45
N TRP A 21 7.43 38.74 15.54
CA TRP A 21 6.00 38.51 15.77
C TRP A 21 5.20 39.29 14.72
N GLY A 22 4.57 38.56 13.81
CA GLY A 22 3.57 39.07 12.88
C GLY A 22 2.23 38.43 13.17
N THR A 23 1.25 39.23 13.61
CA THR A 23 -0.16 38.88 13.56
C THR A 23 -0.58 38.73 12.10
N SER A 24 -0.81 37.50 11.65
CA SER A 24 -1.41 37.23 10.34
C SER A 24 -2.35 36.05 10.44
N CYS A 25 -3.64 36.31 10.19
CA CYS A 25 -4.55 35.30 9.66
C CYS A 25 -3.98 34.78 8.34
N GLY A 26 -4.19 33.48 8.05
CA GLY A 26 -3.82 32.88 6.77
C GLY A 26 -3.09 31.57 6.99
N GLY A 27 -3.79 30.46 6.73
CA GLY A 27 -3.27 29.13 6.98
C GLY A 27 -2.05 28.81 6.15
N THR A 28 -1.28 27.84 6.61
CA THR A 28 -0.50 26.93 5.77
C THR A 28 -0.27 25.64 6.55
N GLN A 29 -0.83 24.56 6.00
CA GLN A 29 -0.36 23.18 6.00
C GLN A 29 0.30 22.63 7.26
N LYS A 30 -0.47 21.84 8.01
CA LYS A 30 0.08 20.60 8.59
C LYS A 30 0.06 19.52 7.51
N GLU A 31 1.03 19.58 6.61
CA GLU A 31 1.47 18.40 5.88
C GLU A 31 2.57 17.75 6.72
N GLN A 32 2.13 16.94 7.68
CA GLN A 32 2.92 15.87 8.30
C GLN A 32 2.02 15.14 9.30
N ALA A 33 1.54 13.99 8.85
CA ALA A 33 1.34 12.83 9.70
C ALA A 33 1.56 11.61 8.80
N ASP A 34 2.84 11.35 8.51
CA ASP A 34 3.31 9.97 8.37
C ASP A 34 3.07 9.30 9.72
N GLY A 35 1.81 8.94 9.95
CA GLY A 35 1.41 8.18 11.11
C GLY A 35 1.93 6.79 10.88
N GLU A 36 2.91 6.39 11.69
CA GLU A 36 3.54 5.08 11.68
C GLU A 36 2.54 4.00 11.27
N GLU A 37 2.73 3.42 10.07
CA GLU A 37 1.76 2.48 9.51
C GLU A 37 1.64 1.28 10.46
N LYS A 38 0.42 0.96 10.88
CA LYS A 38 0.17 -0.09 11.87
C LYS A 38 0.54 -1.46 11.30
N ALA A 39 0.86 -2.41 12.18
CA ALA A 39 1.05 -3.81 11.80
C ALA A 39 -0.10 -4.30 10.92
N ALA A 40 0.19 -5.21 9.98
CA ALA A 40 -0.84 -5.77 9.11
C ALA A 40 -1.94 -6.44 9.94
N THR A 41 -3.18 -6.21 9.52
CA THR A 41 -4.39 -6.82 10.07
C THR A 41 -5.09 -7.73 9.06
N PHE A 42 -4.54 -7.79 7.84
CA PHE A 42 -4.96 -8.66 6.76
C PHE A 42 -3.82 -8.77 5.75
N VAL A 43 -3.53 -9.99 5.30
CA VAL A 43 -2.54 -10.29 4.27
C VAL A 43 -3.12 -11.30 3.30
N TYR A 44 -3.01 -11.00 2.01
CA TYR A 44 -3.48 -11.86 0.93
C TYR A 44 -2.46 -11.91 -0.19
N GLU A 45 -2.11 -13.12 -0.64
CA GLU A 45 -1.19 -13.36 -1.75
C GLU A 45 -1.97 -13.62 -3.04
N ILE A 46 -1.58 -12.95 -4.13
CA ILE A 46 -2.20 -13.10 -5.45
C ILE A 46 -1.59 -14.32 -6.16
N GLU A 47 -2.44 -15.24 -6.60
CA GLU A 47 -2.07 -16.45 -7.35
C GLU A 47 -2.47 -16.37 -8.83
N ASP A 48 -3.56 -15.67 -9.16
CA ASP A 48 -4.02 -15.48 -10.54
C ASP A 48 -4.74 -14.13 -10.73
N ILE A 49 -4.81 -13.65 -11.97
CA ILE A 49 -5.32 -12.33 -12.33
C ILE A 49 -6.14 -12.39 -13.64
N PHE A 50 -7.39 -11.97 -13.55
CA PHE A 50 -8.34 -11.93 -14.65
C PHE A 50 -8.78 -10.50 -14.96
N GLN A 51 -8.53 -10.07 -16.19
CA GLN A 51 -9.09 -8.82 -16.70
C GLN A 51 -10.60 -8.97 -16.91
N LEU A 52 -11.40 -8.08 -16.32
CA LEU A 52 -12.82 -7.98 -16.66
C LEU A 52 -12.98 -7.27 -18.01
N LYS A 53 -14.07 -7.60 -18.73
CA LYS A 53 -14.40 -6.91 -20.00
C LYS A 53 -14.67 -5.43 -19.79
N ASP A 54 -15.21 -5.09 -18.63
CA ASP A 54 -15.46 -3.73 -18.18
C ASP A 54 -14.27 -3.19 -17.38
N ASN A 55 -14.43 -2.02 -16.77
CA ASN A 55 -13.41 -1.36 -15.98
C ASN A 55 -13.19 -2.06 -14.61
N GLY A 56 -12.23 -2.98 -14.56
CA GLY A 56 -11.76 -3.60 -13.32
C GLY A 56 -10.97 -4.88 -13.56
N VAL A 57 -10.45 -5.43 -12.48
CA VAL A 57 -9.70 -6.69 -12.46
C VAL A 57 -10.21 -7.56 -11.32
N VAL A 58 -10.15 -8.87 -11.53
CA VAL A 58 -10.30 -9.85 -10.45
C VAL A 58 -8.94 -10.45 -10.16
N VAL A 59 -8.50 -10.35 -8.91
CA VAL A 59 -7.34 -11.09 -8.40
C VAL A 59 -7.84 -12.29 -7.60
N VAL A 60 -7.20 -13.44 -7.78
CA VAL A 60 -7.51 -14.71 -7.11
C VAL A 60 -6.29 -15.17 -6.37
N GLY A 61 -6.46 -15.78 -5.20
CA GLY A 61 -5.37 -16.08 -4.30
C GLY A 61 -5.85 -16.40 -2.88
N GLU A 62 -4.92 -16.40 -1.94
CA GLU A 62 -5.10 -16.93 -0.60
C GLU A 62 -4.99 -15.83 0.47
N VAL A 63 -5.90 -15.85 1.44
CA VAL A 63 -5.77 -15.05 2.67
C VAL A 63 -4.82 -15.76 3.63
N LEU A 64 -3.67 -15.14 3.88
CA LEU A 64 -2.63 -15.66 4.78
C LEU A 64 -2.88 -15.26 6.24
N ASP A 65 -3.47 -14.08 6.46
CA ASP A 65 -3.76 -13.58 7.79
C ASP A 65 -4.96 -12.62 7.80
N GLY A 66 -5.66 -12.58 8.93
CA GLY A 66 -6.68 -11.60 9.25
C GLY A 66 -7.98 -11.72 8.45
N LYS A 67 -8.71 -10.59 8.38
CA LYS A 67 -10.03 -10.49 7.74
C LYS A 67 -10.17 -9.21 6.93
N LEU A 68 -10.85 -9.30 5.79
CA LEU A 68 -11.11 -8.18 4.90
C LEU A 68 -12.59 -8.09 4.55
N LYS A 69 -13.16 -6.88 4.54
CA LYS A 69 -14.55 -6.64 4.15
C LYS A 69 -14.64 -5.95 2.79
N VAL A 70 -15.76 -6.15 2.09
CA VAL A 70 -16.09 -5.33 0.91
C VAL A 70 -16.05 -3.85 1.28
N GLY A 71 -15.40 -3.05 0.44
CA GLY A 71 -15.19 -1.61 0.61
C GLY A 71 -13.94 -1.25 1.42
N ASP A 72 -13.22 -2.22 1.98
CA ASP A 72 -11.94 -1.93 2.65
C ASP A 72 -10.89 -1.46 1.64
N LYS A 73 -10.06 -0.52 2.11
CA LYS A 73 -8.84 -0.09 1.41
C LYS A 73 -7.68 -0.97 1.83
N VAL A 74 -6.89 -1.40 0.84
CA VAL A 74 -5.68 -2.20 1.02
C VAL A 74 -4.54 -1.59 0.22
N ASN A 75 -3.34 -1.78 0.74
CA ASN A 75 -2.09 -1.51 0.05
C ASN A 75 -1.76 -2.69 -0.87
N TYR A 76 -1.45 -2.42 -2.12
CA TYR A 76 -0.85 -3.40 -3.02
C TYR A 76 0.68 -3.32 -2.91
N TYR A 77 1.29 -4.48 -2.73
CA TYR A 77 2.73 -4.70 -2.79
C TYR A 77 3.04 -5.62 -3.97
N ASP A 78 4.09 -5.31 -4.72
CA ASP A 78 4.52 -6.17 -5.83
C ASP A 78 5.17 -7.48 -5.36
N SER A 79 5.62 -8.31 -6.32
CA SER A 79 6.18 -9.63 -6.00
C SER A 79 7.54 -9.58 -5.29
N VAL A 80 8.20 -8.42 -5.25
CA VAL A 80 9.45 -8.23 -4.48
C VAL A 80 9.21 -7.53 -3.14
N GLY A 81 7.96 -7.15 -2.85
CA GLY A 81 7.54 -6.58 -1.58
C GLY A 81 7.57 -5.05 -1.55
N ASP A 82 7.65 -4.36 -2.68
CA ASP A 82 7.57 -2.90 -2.72
C ASP A 82 6.12 -2.43 -2.71
N LYS A 83 5.79 -1.44 -1.87
CA LYS A 83 4.45 -0.83 -1.80
C LYS A 83 4.21 0.07 -3.02
N ILE A 84 3.24 -0.28 -3.87
CA ILE A 84 3.03 0.43 -5.14
C ILE A 84 1.85 1.41 -5.07
N PHE A 85 0.67 0.95 -4.64
CA PHE A 85 -0.53 1.80 -4.59
C PHE A 85 -1.55 1.31 -3.56
N VAL A 86 -2.58 2.13 -3.31
CA VAL A 86 -3.76 1.76 -2.52
C VAL A 86 -4.94 1.50 -3.45
N CYS A 87 -5.70 0.45 -3.18
CA CYS A 87 -6.95 0.14 -3.89
C CYS A 87 -8.06 -0.28 -2.92
N THR A 88 -9.29 -0.30 -3.41
CA THR A 88 -10.47 -0.73 -2.65
C THR A 88 -10.97 -2.05 -3.23
N VAL A 89 -11.28 -3.02 -2.37
CA VAL A 89 -11.94 -4.26 -2.80
C VAL A 89 -13.44 -4.02 -2.92
N SER A 90 -13.98 -4.09 -4.14
CA SER A 90 -15.39 -3.77 -4.43
C SER A 90 -16.33 -4.97 -4.32
N ALA A 91 -15.81 -6.19 -4.48
CA ALA A 91 -16.57 -7.43 -4.31
C ALA A 91 -15.65 -8.58 -3.85
N ILE A 92 -16.24 -9.55 -3.16
CA ILE A 92 -15.58 -10.75 -2.67
C ILE A 92 -16.39 -11.97 -3.11
N GLU A 93 -15.71 -12.95 -3.68
CA GLU A 93 -16.28 -14.18 -4.21
C GLU A 93 -15.48 -15.40 -3.72
N GLN A 94 -16.15 -16.52 -3.43
CA GLN A 94 -15.50 -17.80 -3.10
C GLN A 94 -16.34 -18.94 -3.71
N PRO A 95 -16.10 -19.28 -4.99
CA PRO A 95 -16.93 -20.27 -5.69
C PRO A 95 -17.09 -21.56 -4.88
N PRO A 96 -18.32 -22.09 -4.74
CA PRO A 96 -19.55 -21.69 -5.44
C PRO A 96 -20.33 -20.53 -4.78
N GLN A 97 -19.85 -19.97 -3.67
CA GLN A 97 -20.50 -18.88 -2.94
C GLN A 97 -20.21 -17.53 -3.61
N THR A 98 -21.26 -16.71 -3.75
CA THR A 98 -21.18 -15.40 -4.41
C THR A 98 -21.70 -14.28 -3.52
N GLY A 99 -21.24 -13.04 -3.76
CA GLY A 99 -21.68 -11.86 -3.01
C GLY A 99 -21.28 -11.88 -1.53
N LEU A 100 -20.10 -12.40 -1.21
CA LEU A 100 -19.60 -12.43 0.16
C LEU A 100 -19.30 -11.01 0.66
N LYS A 101 -19.47 -10.80 1.96
CA LYS A 101 -19.21 -9.51 2.61
C LYS A 101 -17.83 -9.43 3.26
N GLU A 102 -17.21 -10.58 3.50
CA GLU A 102 -15.96 -10.72 4.22
C GLU A 102 -15.17 -11.93 3.71
N ALA A 103 -13.84 -11.82 3.73
CA ALA A 103 -12.88 -12.90 3.54
C ALA A 103 -12.00 -13.02 4.79
N SER A 104 -11.50 -14.22 5.07
CA SER A 104 -10.84 -14.55 6.33
C SER A 104 -9.78 -15.63 6.15
N ALA A 105 -8.67 -15.52 6.89
CA ALA A 105 -7.68 -16.60 7.05
C ALA A 105 -8.24 -17.76 7.91
N GLU A 106 -9.27 -17.49 8.71
CA GLU A 106 -9.98 -18.51 9.49
C GLU A 106 -11.06 -19.16 8.64
N GLY A 107 -11.04 -20.49 8.54
CA GLY A 107 -12.09 -21.26 7.87
C GLY A 107 -11.55 -22.52 7.19
N GLU A 108 -12.46 -23.24 6.52
CA GLU A 108 -12.10 -24.42 5.72
C GLU A 108 -11.48 -24.03 4.36
N HIS A 109 -11.77 -22.82 3.88
CA HIS A 109 -11.31 -22.32 2.59
C HIS A 109 -10.82 -20.88 2.72
N THR A 110 -9.55 -20.66 2.41
CA THR A 110 -8.84 -19.37 2.49
C THR A 110 -8.62 -18.73 1.11
N HIS A 111 -8.99 -19.42 0.02
CA HIS A 111 -8.94 -18.89 -1.34
C HIS A 111 -10.16 -18.06 -1.66
N TYR A 112 -9.94 -16.84 -2.14
CA TYR A 112 -10.98 -15.89 -2.53
C TYR A 112 -10.61 -15.20 -3.84
N ALA A 113 -11.63 -14.70 -4.52
CA ALA A 113 -11.50 -13.78 -5.64
C ALA A 113 -11.96 -12.38 -5.20
N PHE A 114 -11.14 -11.36 -5.46
CA PHE A 114 -11.44 -9.98 -5.14
C PHE A 114 -11.54 -9.15 -6.41
N MET A 115 -12.64 -8.40 -6.54
CA MET A 115 -12.79 -7.41 -7.59
C MET A 115 -12.19 -6.08 -7.16
N ILE A 116 -11.43 -5.46 -8.06
CA ILE A 116 -10.84 -4.14 -7.89
C ILE A 116 -11.20 -3.30 -9.11
N GLU A 117 -11.93 -2.21 -8.89
CA GLU A 117 -12.34 -1.28 -9.94
C GLU A 117 -11.22 -0.32 -10.32
N ASN A 118 -11.29 0.25 -11.53
CA ASN A 118 -10.34 1.27 -12.03
C ASN A 118 -8.88 0.80 -12.06
N LYS A 119 -8.67 -0.51 -12.18
CA LYS A 119 -7.37 -1.16 -12.34
C LYS A 119 -7.44 -2.21 -13.43
N GLY A 120 -6.30 -2.47 -14.05
CA GLY A 120 -6.13 -3.49 -15.09
C GLY A 120 -5.24 -4.64 -14.63
N LYS A 121 -5.28 -5.74 -15.39
CA LYS A 121 -4.43 -6.92 -15.14
C LYS A 121 -2.93 -6.59 -15.06
N THR A 122 -2.45 -5.60 -15.80
CA THR A 122 -1.03 -5.20 -15.82
C THR A 122 -0.60 -4.37 -14.61
N ASP A 123 -1.55 -3.96 -13.75
CA ASP A 123 -1.24 -3.24 -12.51
C ASP A 123 -0.84 -4.20 -11.37
N PHE A 124 -0.98 -5.50 -11.57
CA PHE A 124 -0.77 -6.53 -10.57
C PHE A 124 0.17 -7.63 -11.07
N GLU A 125 0.83 -8.26 -10.12
CA GLU A 125 1.73 -9.38 -10.33
C GLU A 125 1.27 -10.60 -9.51
N ILE A 126 1.44 -11.79 -10.08
CA ILE A 126 1.36 -13.03 -9.31
C ILE A 126 2.47 -13.00 -8.25
N LYS A 127 2.19 -13.51 -7.05
CA LYS A 127 3.01 -13.36 -5.83
C LYS A 127 3.10 -11.93 -5.29
N GLY A 128 2.34 -10.98 -5.84
CA GLY A 128 2.08 -9.71 -5.17
C GLY A 128 1.10 -9.86 -4.00
N TYR A 129 1.05 -8.87 -3.12
CA TYR A 129 0.23 -8.92 -1.91
C TYR A 129 -0.79 -7.79 -1.83
N LEU A 130 -1.97 -8.10 -1.28
CA LEU A 130 -2.93 -7.11 -0.79
C LEU A 130 -2.90 -7.10 0.74
N VAL A 131 -2.65 -5.93 1.32
CA VAL A 131 -2.38 -5.81 2.77
C VAL A 131 -3.15 -4.66 3.38
N LYS A 132 -3.83 -4.92 4.50
CA LYS A 132 -4.41 -3.88 5.35
C LYS A 132 -3.44 -3.55 6.48
N GLY A 133 -2.58 -2.57 6.27
CA GLY A 133 -1.45 -2.21 7.13
C GLY A 133 -0.12 -2.34 6.38
N ASP A 134 0.95 -2.66 7.10
CA ASP A 134 2.32 -2.74 6.58
C ASP A 134 2.80 -4.20 6.41
N LEU A 135 3.23 -4.56 5.19
CA LEU A 135 3.69 -5.92 4.86
C LEU A 135 4.99 -6.28 5.57
N HIS A 136 5.95 -5.35 5.64
CA HIS A 136 7.25 -5.60 6.24
C HIS A 136 7.14 -5.80 7.75
N LYS A 137 6.22 -5.08 8.40
CA LYS A 137 5.90 -5.30 9.82
C LYS A 137 5.24 -6.66 10.08
N TRP A 138 4.55 -7.23 9.11
CA TRP A 138 4.01 -8.59 9.22
C TRP A 138 5.10 -9.65 9.05
N LEU A 139 5.94 -9.52 8.01
CA LEU A 139 7.06 -10.43 7.78
C LEU A 139 8.05 -10.48 8.95
N ALA A 140 8.31 -9.35 9.60
CA ALA A 140 9.21 -9.27 10.76
C ALA A 140 8.66 -9.95 12.04
N GLN A 141 7.41 -10.42 12.06
CA GLN A 141 6.83 -11.16 13.20
C GLN A 141 7.05 -12.68 13.08
N GLU A 142 7.41 -13.17 11.90
CA GLU A 142 7.65 -14.59 11.60
C GLU A 142 9.11 -15.03 11.87
N GLU A 143 10.00 -14.09 12.21
CA GLU A 143 11.41 -14.33 12.58
C GLU A 143 11.63 -14.47 14.09
#